data_AF-N1VVS5-F1
#
_entry.id   AF-N1VVS5-F1
#
_cell.length_a   1.000
_cell.length_b   1.000
_cell.length_c   1.000
_cell.angle_alpha   90.00
_cell.angle_beta   90.00
_cell.angle_gamma   90.00
#
_symmetry.space_group_name_H-M   'P 1'
#
loop_
_entity.id
_entity.type
_entity.pdbx_description
1 polymer ?
#
loop_
_entity_poly.entity_id
_entity_poly.type
_entity_poly.pdbx_seq_one_letter_code
_entity_poly.pdbx_strand_id
1 'polypeptide(L)'
;MELLKIRTIALLFVFGLALTQCKPKSDSDEETLLLLAAAASKICVNNSFTGSTVVNATATLDTNTDCITGMTSSMSADLPAWIRNNFKCAVGSVSGSNYVFRSQNVPNNKSFYFGTSSPMYVALAGGQKSAGNNQIASQCLVYTIPSSPAAKSGALVGTQSGYASVGITVNGLAIFNNAAAPGDTLATEAQTFDTFNGHPQSSGVYHHHSQPLNVTNNNANLVGVLIDGFPVYGLHCDNGTAGTGDDNVPGTVGPALDANHGHTAATVLFPGGIYHYHFASDATAGINTLIGSSFHGTPGTVSN
;
A
#
# COMPACT_ATOMS: atom_id res chain seq x y z
N MET A 1 36.67 -23.86 -57.88
CA MET A 1 35.22 -23.84 -58.13
C MET A 1 34.57 -23.39 -56.84
N GLU A 2 34.01 -22.19 -56.88
CA GLU A 2 33.18 -21.47 -55.90
C GLU A 2 33.50 -21.55 -54.39
N LEU A 3 33.85 -20.39 -53.83
CA LEU A 3 33.62 -20.03 -52.43
C LEU A 3 32.75 -18.77 -52.43
N LEU A 4 31.44 -18.95 -52.24
CA LEU A 4 30.46 -17.88 -52.14
C LEU A 4 30.24 -17.50 -50.67
N LYS A 5 30.35 -16.19 -50.43
CA LYS A 5 30.21 -15.46 -49.17
C LYS A 5 28.81 -15.59 -48.57
N ILE A 6 28.72 -15.72 -47.24
CA ILE A 6 27.54 -15.36 -46.46
C ILE A 6 27.90 -14.17 -45.57
N ARG A 7 27.10 -13.10 -45.70
CA ARG A 7 27.16 -11.86 -44.93
C ARG A 7 26.38 -12.03 -43.62
N THR A 8 27.01 -11.76 -42.48
CA THR A 8 26.32 -11.48 -41.22
C THR A 8 26.46 -9.99 -40.94
N ILE A 9 25.35 -9.25 -40.93
CA ILE A 9 25.30 -7.84 -40.54
C ILE A 9 25.11 -7.81 -39.02
N ALA A 10 26.16 -7.43 -38.29
CA ALA A 10 26.07 -7.00 -36.89
C ALA A 10 26.09 -5.47 -36.87
N LEU A 11 24.99 -4.85 -36.45
CA LEU A 11 24.89 -3.40 -36.27
C LEU A 11 25.37 -3.06 -34.86
N LEU A 12 26.67 -2.79 -34.70
CA LEU A 12 27.23 -2.18 -33.50
C LEU A 12 27.07 -0.65 -33.61
N PHE A 13 26.16 -0.07 -32.85
CA PHE A 13 26.16 1.36 -32.59
C PHE A 13 27.20 1.67 -31.51
N VAL A 14 28.35 2.20 -31.93
CA VAL A 14 29.36 2.80 -31.06
C VAL A 14 29.05 4.28 -30.94
N PHE A 15 28.55 4.73 -29.79
CA PHE A 15 28.56 6.15 -29.44
C PHE A 15 29.90 6.46 -28.80
N GLY A 16 30.74 7.20 -29.51
CA GLY A 16 31.99 7.74 -28.98
C GLY A 16 31.73 8.99 -28.14
N LEU A 17 32.27 9.01 -26.92
CA LEU A 17 32.52 10.26 -26.21
C LEU A 17 33.99 10.64 -26.39
N ALA A 18 34.21 11.80 -27.01
CA ALA A 18 35.51 12.45 -27.06
C ALA A 18 35.83 13.01 -25.67
N LEU A 19 36.95 12.58 -25.09
CA LEU A 19 37.55 13.17 -23.91
C LEU A 19 38.36 14.39 -24.32
N THR A 20 38.06 15.54 -23.75
CA THR A 20 38.99 16.67 -23.63
C THR A 20 39.16 17.06 -22.16
N GLN A 21 40.43 17.05 -21.75
CA GLN A 21 41.06 17.41 -20.48
C GLN A 21 40.75 18.89 -20.09
N CYS A 22 40.87 19.44 -18.87
CA CYS A 22 41.46 19.09 -17.58
C CYS A 22 41.10 20.22 -16.57
N LYS A 23 40.78 19.91 -15.30
CA LYS A 23 41.42 20.52 -14.09
C LYS A 23 40.87 19.91 -12.78
N PRO A 24 41.68 19.89 -11.70
CA PRO A 24 41.47 19.00 -10.57
C PRO A 24 40.73 19.64 -9.37
N LYS A 25 40.15 18.75 -8.57
CA LYS A 25 39.79 18.86 -7.14
C LYS A 25 38.40 19.41 -6.82
N SER A 26 37.48 18.49 -6.54
CA SER A 26 36.55 18.55 -5.39
C SER A 26 36.02 17.13 -5.16
N ASP A 27 35.91 16.72 -3.89
CA ASP A 27 35.30 15.46 -3.47
C ASP A 27 33.86 15.37 -3.99
N SER A 28 33.57 14.50 -4.96
CA SER A 28 32.18 14.21 -5.38
C SER A 28 32.01 12.93 -6.23
N ASP A 29 32.88 11.94 -6.08
CA ASP A 29 32.81 10.73 -6.91
C ASP A 29 31.82 9.66 -6.40
N GLU A 30 31.22 9.86 -5.22
CA GLU A 30 30.16 8.97 -4.66
C GLU A 30 28.76 9.26 -5.24
N GLU A 31 28.47 10.52 -5.59
CA GLU A 31 27.15 10.94 -6.13
C GLU A 31 26.94 10.48 -7.58
N THR A 32 28.03 10.42 -8.36
CA THR A 32 27.98 10.08 -9.79
C THR A 32 27.87 8.57 -10.03
N LEU A 33 28.34 7.75 -9.08
CA LEU A 33 28.16 6.30 -9.11
C LEU A 33 26.74 5.88 -8.71
N LEU A 34 26.09 6.63 -7.80
CA LEU A 34 24.69 6.41 -7.42
C LEU A 34 23.72 6.67 -8.58
N LEU A 35 24.04 7.60 -9.47
CA LEU A 35 23.19 7.96 -10.60
C LEU A 35 23.11 6.87 -11.69
N LEU A 36 24.11 6.00 -11.82
CA LEU A 36 24.09 4.92 -12.82
C LEU A 36 23.29 3.69 -12.38
N ALA A 37 22.99 3.53 -11.08
CA ALA A 37 22.06 2.51 -10.58
C ALA A 37 20.58 2.94 -10.64
N ALA A 38 20.32 4.23 -10.92
CA ALA A 38 18.99 4.83 -10.87
C ALA A 38 18.13 4.62 -12.14
N ALA A 39 18.65 3.96 -13.18
CA ALA A 39 18.02 3.91 -14.50
C ALA A 39 16.80 2.96 -14.64
N ALA A 40 16.26 2.40 -13.55
CA ALA A 40 15.04 1.59 -13.56
C ALA A 40 14.08 1.84 -12.38
N SER A 41 14.38 2.79 -11.49
CA SER A 41 13.56 3.08 -10.31
C SER A 41 12.59 4.22 -10.63
N LYS A 42 11.31 4.09 -10.29
CA LYS A 42 10.41 5.24 -10.26
C LYS A 42 10.85 6.16 -9.11
N ILE A 43 11.45 7.30 -9.43
CA ILE A 43 12.06 8.21 -8.44
C ILE A 43 11.00 9.22 -7.97
N CYS A 44 10.31 8.93 -6.87
CA CYS A 44 9.42 9.88 -6.19
C CYS A 44 10.10 10.48 -4.95
N VAL A 45 11.29 11.04 -5.17
CA VAL A 45 12.25 11.40 -4.13
C VAL A 45 12.22 12.90 -3.91
N ASN A 46 11.27 13.35 -3.09
CA ASN A 46 11.20 14.72 -2.59
C ASN A 46 10.33 14.79 -1.34
N ASN A 47 10.36 15.94 -0.67
CA ASN A 47 9.55 16.19 0.54
C ASN A 47 8.04 16.09 0.30
N SER A 48 7.58 16.21 -0.95
CA SER A 48 6.18 16.03 -1.28
C SER A 48 5.76 14.57 -1.25
N PHE A 49 6.68 13.60 -1.37
CA PHE A 49 6.40 12.17 -1.24
C PHE A 49 6.78 11.66 0.14
N THR A 50 8.04 11.29 0.39
CA THR A 50 8.47 10.76 1.69
C THR A 50 9.98 10.91 1.87
N GLY A 51 10.63 11.91 1.24
CA GLY A 51 12.07 12.10 1.37
C GLY A 51 12.86 11.24 0.39
N SER A 52 13.57 10.21 0.88
CA SER A 52 14.52 9.37 0.13
C SER A 52 13.94 8.00 -0.24
N THR A 53 14.28 7.43 -1.40
CA THR A 53 13.90 6.05 -1.75
C THR A 53 14.45 5.08 -0.71
N VAL A 54 13.57 4.26 -0.13
CA VAL A 54 13.97 3.17 0.76
C VAL A 54 14.61 2.04 -0.05
N VAL A 55 15.83 1.66 0.34
CA VAL A 55 16.54 0.50 -0.18
C VAL A 55 16.56 -0.59 0.89
N ASN A 56 16.12 -1.79 0.54
CA ASN A 56 15.97 -2.87 1.54
C ASN A 56 17.26 -3.18 2.30
N ALA A 57 18.42 -3.16 1.62
CA ALA A 57 19.71 -3.48 2.23
C ALA A 57 20.10 -2.55 3.40
N THR A 58 19.54 -1.33 3.45
CA THR A 58 19.80 -0.34 4.50
C THR A 58 18.55 0.03 5.30
N ALA A 59 17.39 -0.57 4.99
CA ALA A 59 16.15 -0.32 5.69
C ALA A 59 16.26 -0.71 7.17
N THR A 60 15.94 0.23 8.06
CA THR A 60 15.84 0.00 9.51
C THR A 60 14.59 0.71 10.04
N LEU A 61 14.05 0.28 11.19
CA LEU A 61 12.93 0.97 11.83
C LEU A 61 13.46 2.18 12.61
N ASP A 62 12.95 3.37 12.32
CA ASP A 62 13.11 4.54 13.18
C ASP A 62 12.05 4.49 14.29
N THR A 63 12.49 4.25 15.52
CA THR A 63 11.61 4.10 16.68
C THR A 63 10.94 5.40 17.12
N ASN A 64 11.39 6.56 16.65
CA ASN A 64 10.77 7.84 16.99
C ASN A 64 9.53 8.12 16.12
N THR A 65 9.59 7.72 14.86
CA THR A 65 8.51 7.93 13.87
C THR A 65 7.66 6.67 13.65
N ASP A 66 8.17 5.51 14.06
CA ASP A 66 7.62 4.18 13.77
C ASP A 66 7.46 3.93 12.27
N CYS A 67 8.42 4.43 11.48
CA CYS A 67 8.53 4.25 10.03
C CYS A 67 9.92 3.71 9.67
N ILE A 68 10.07 3.16 8.47
CA ILE A 68 11.39 2.83 7.93
C ILE A 68 12.22 4.11 7.72
N THR A 69 13.49 4.06 8.12
CA THR A 69 14.47 5.12 7.89
C THR A 69 14.51 5.55 6.43
N GLY A 70 14.42 6.85 6.20
CA GLY A 70 14.34 7.43 4.85
C GLY A 70 12.92 7.77 4.42
N MET A 71 11.89 7.28 5.12
CA MET A 71 10.51 7.71 4.92
C MET A 71 10.15 8.89 5.82
N THR A 72 9.52 9.90 5.23
CA THR A 72 8.91 11.02 5.97
C THR A 72 7.44 10.71 6.31
N SER A 73 7.02 11.11 7.50
CA SER A 73 5.61 11.20 7.88
C SER A 73 5.24 12.66 8.05
N SER A 74 4.27 13.16 7.26
CA SER A 74 3.81 14.55 7.38
C SER A 74 2.37 14.69 6.95
N MET A 75 1.50 15.10 7.88
CA MET A 75 0.10 15.40 7.61
C MET A 75 -0.11 16.91 7.67
N SER A 76 -0.59 17.52 6.58
CA SER A 76 -0.93 18.94 6.54
C SER A 76 -1.90 19.32 7.67
N ALA A 77 -1.75 20.52 8.22
CA ALA A 77 -2.68 21.08 9.20
C ALA A 77 -4.12 21.19 8.65
N ASP A 78 -4.30 21.26 7.33
CA ASP A 78 -5.60 21.36 6.67
C ASP A 78 -6.39 20.04 6.66
N LEU A 79 -5.71 18.91 6.90
CA LEU A 79 -6.38 17.60 7.02
C LEU A 79 -7.21 17.54 8.30
N PRO A 80 -8.33 16.81 8.35
CA PRO A 80 -9.09 16.64 9.59
C PRO A 80 -8.27 15.90 10.66
N ALA A 81 -8.60 16.14 11.93
CA ALA A 81 -7.89 15.57 13.07
C ALA A 81 -7.83 14.04 13.04
N TRP A 82 -8.89 13.37 12.58
CA TRP A 82 -8.93 11.91 12.46
C TRP A 82 -7.88 11.37 11.46
N ILE A 83 -7.48 12.14 10.45
CA ILE A 83 -6.35 11.77 9.58
C ILE A 83 -5.03 12.12 10.27
N ARG A 84 -4.86 13.37 10.71
CA ARG A 84 -3.59 13.86 11.26
C ARG A 84 -3.10 13.05 12.46
N ASN A 85 -4.02 12.53 13.27
CA ASN A 85 -3.69 11.82 14.50
C ASN A 85 -3.50 10.31 14.30
N ASN A 86 -3.94 9.75 13.16
CA ASN A 86 -3.93 8.30 12.96
C ASN A 86 -3.00 7.86 11.82
N PHE A 87 -2.77 8.71 10.80
CA PHE A 87 -1.93 8.33 9.66
C PHE A 87 -0.46 8.68 9.87
N LYS A 88 0.41 7.78 9.44
CA LYS A 88 1.87 7.92 9.42
C LYS A 88 2.51 7.19 8.25
N CYS A 89 3.82 7.38 8.08
CA CYS A 89 4.63 6.79 7.00
C CYS A 89 4.12 7.15 5.58
N ALA A 90 3.44 8.29 5.48
CA ALA A 90 2.93 8.87 4.26
C ALA A 90 2.96 10.41 4.40
N VAL A 91 2.85 11.10 3.27
CA VAL A 91 2.61 12.54 3.25
C VAL A 91 1.17 12.80 2.83
N GLY A 92 0.43 13.48 3.69
CA GLY A 92 -0.97 13.83 3.49
C GLY A 92 -1.18 15.33 3.31
N SER A 93 -2.03 15.72 2.36
CA SER A 93 -2.44 17.11 2.15
C SER A 93 -3.89 17.22 1.68
N VAL A 94 -4.39 18.45 1.59
CA VAL A 94 -5.69 18.76 0.98
C VAL A 94 -5.46 19.42 -0.38
N SER A 95 -6.19 18.99 -1.40
CA SER A 95 -6.19 19.60 -2.73
C SER A 95 -7.63 19.73 -3.23
N GLY A 96 -8.16 20.95 -3.16
CA GLY A 96 -9.57 21.22 -3.44
C GLY A 96 -10.48 20.40 -2.51
N SER A 97 -11.41 19.64 -3.08
CA SER A 97 -12.33 18.77 -2.34
C SER A 97 -11.77 17.37 -2.06
N ASN A 98 -10.45 17.17 -2.11
CA ASN A 98 -9.83 15.86 -1.94
C ASN A 98 -8.74 15.85 -0.86
N TYR A 99 -8.64 14.74 -0.16
CA TYR A 99 -7.44 14.35 0.58
C TYR A 99 -6.46 13.70 -0.40
N VAL A 100 -5.19 14.07 -0.28
CA VAL A 100 -4.13 13.54 -1.13
C VAL A 100 -3.10 12.86 -0.24
N PHE A 101 -2.89 11.56 -0.45
CA PHE A 101 -1.83 10.81 0.24
C PHE A 101 -0.74 10.40 -0.74
N ARG A 102 0.51 10.44 -0.27
CA ARG A 102 1.69 9.95 -0.99
C ARG A 102 2.43 8.96 -0.12
N SER A 103 2.73 7.79 -0.68
CA SER A 103 3.36 6.71 0.07
C SER A 103 4.42 5.98 -0.72
N GLN A 104 5.52 5.66 -0.05
CA GLN A 104 6.54 4.72 -0.53
C GLN A 104 6.14 3.25 -0.31
N ASN A 105 5.09 2.99 0.46
CA ASN A 105 4.50 1.66 0.61
C ASN A 105 5.52 0.60 1.10
N VAL A 106 6.28 0.97 2.12
CA VAL A 106 7.22 0.06 2.78
C VAL A 106 6.73 -0.21 4.20
N PRO A 107 6.50 -1.48 4.59
CA PRO A 107 5.99 -1.81 5.92
C PRO A 107 6.99 -1.45 7.01
N ASN A 108 6.47 -0.99 8.15
CA ASN A 108 7.24 -0.71 9.36
C ASN A 108 7.40 -1.94 10.28
N ASN A 109 7.14 -3.14 9.76
CA ASN A 109 7.35 -4.42 10.45
C ASN A 109 8.42 -5.25 9.73
N LYS A 110 9.01 -6.22 10.43
CA LYS A 110 9.90 -7.18 9.78
C LYS A 110 9.10 -8.11 8.86
N SER A 111 9.73 -8.55 7.78
CA SER A 111 9.14 -9.45 6.80
C SER A 111 10.21 -10.25 6.07
N PHE A 112 9.89 -11.48 5.64
CA PHE A 112 10.79 -12.26 4.78
C PHE A 112 10.90 -11.67 3.36
N TYR A 113 10.05 -10.70 3.03
CA TYR A 113 10.04 -10.00 1.74
C TYR A 113 11.05 -8.85 1.60
N PHE A 114 11.78 -8.46 2.67
CA PHE A 114 12.85 -7.46 2.58
C PHE A 114 14.15 -8.00 1.97
N GLY A 115 14.29 -9.31 1.80
CA GLY A 115 15.52 -9.95 1.33
C GLY A 115 16.58 -10.10 2.44
N THR A 116 17.40 -11.15 2.35
CA THR A 116 18.24 -11.65 3.46
C THR A 116 19.33 -10.70 3.95
N SER A 117 19.71 -9.69 3.16
CA SER A 117 20.68 -8.67 3.54
C SER A 117 20.09 -7.52 4.35
N SER A 118 18.75 -7.41 4.42
CA SER A 118 18.08 -6.31 5.10
C SER A 118 18.06 -6.50 6.63
N PRO A 119 18.28 -5.44 7.43
CA PRO A 119 18.01 -5.46 8.87
C PRO A 119 16.53 -5.76 9.24
N MET A 120 15.60 -5.48 8.31
CA MET A 120 14.17 -5.76 8.46
C MET A 120 13.77 -7.18 8.03
N TYR A 121 14.74 -8.01 7.61
CA TYR A 121 14.49 -9.40 7.26
C TYR A 121 14.22 -10.28 8.48
N VAL A 122 13.28 -11.20 8.31
CA VAL A 122 13.11 -12.40 9.14
C VAL A 122 13.00 -13.61 8.22
N ALA A 123 13.46 -14.78 8.66
CA ALA A 123 13.33 -16.00 7.86
C ALA A 123 11.86 -16.40 7.67
N LEU A 124 11.54 -16.95 6.50
CA LEU A 124 10.25 -17.57 6.24
C LEU A 124 10.04 -18.73 7.23
N ALA A 125 8.96 -18.66 8.01
CA ALA A 125 8.65 -19.69 9.00
C ALA A 125 8.28 -21.03 8.32
N GLY A 126 8.54 -22.14 9.00
CA GLY A 126 8.17 -23.46 8.49
C GLY A 126 6.66 -23.57 8.23
N GLY A 127 6.29 -24.02 7.04
CA GLY A 127 4.88 -24.16 6.62
C GLY A 127 4.29 -22.94 5.92
N GLN A 128 4.96 -21.78 5.95
CA GLN A 128 4.57 -20.61 5.14
C GLN A 128 5.07 -20.74 3.70
N LYS A 129 4.35 -20.15 2.74
CA LYS A 129 4.79 -20.04 1.35
C LYS A 129 5.27 -18.62 1.06
N SER A 130 6.18 -18.45 0.11
CA SER A 130 6.49 -17.12 -0.42
C SER A 130 5.68 -16.86 -1.69
N ALA A 131 5.42 -15.59 -1.98
CA ALA A 131 4.90 -15.13 -3.27
C ALA A 131 6.01 -15.21 -4.35
N GLY A 132 6.50 -16.43 -4.60
CA GLY A 132 7.65 -16.66 -5.49
C GLY A 132 8.90 -15.91 -5.02
N ASN A 133 9.49 -15.15 -5.95
CA ASN A 133 10.68 -14.32 -5.72
C ASN A 133 10.34 -12.84 -5.50
N ASN A 134 9.06 -12.50 -5.28
CA ASN A 134 8.64 -11.12 -5.06
C ASN A 134 9.34 -10.57 -3.81
N GLN A 135 9.70 -9.29 -3.86
CA GLN A 135 10.31 -8.57 -2.75
C GLN A 135 9.61 -7.22 -2.58
N ILE A 136 9.62 -6.70 -1.36
CA ILE A 136 9.17 -5.33 -1.10
C ILE A 136 10.08 -4.38 -1.88
N ALA A 137 9.48 -3.42 -2.57
CA ALA A 137 10.20 -2.31 -3.18
C ALA A 137 9.47 -1.01 -2.87
N SER A 138 10.24 0.08 -2.76
CA SER A 138 9.70 1.42 -2.64
C SER A 138 8.82 1.79 -3.83
N GLN A 139 7.68 2.41 -3.56
CA GLN A 139 6.67 2.79 -4.55
C GLN A 139 6.49 4.31 -4.65
N CYS A 140 5.64 4.73 -5.58
CA CYS A 140 5.28 6.09 -5.93
C CYS A 140 3.77 6.31 -5.82
N LEU A 141 3.13 5.71 -4.81
CA LEU A 141 1.69 5.71 -4.70
C LEU A 141 1.16 7.11 -4.38
N VAL A 142 0.20 7.55 -5.18
CA VAL A 142 -0.56 8.79 -5.00
C VAL A 142 -2.03 8.44 -4.95
N TYR A 143 -2.67 8.76 -3.83
CA TYR A 143 -4.11 8.63 -3.65
C TYR A 143 -4.73 10.02 -3.70
N THR A 144 -5.79 10.20 -4.48
CA THR A 144 -6.67 11.36 -4.45
C THR A 144 -8.04 10.89 -4.04
N ILE A 145 -8.44 11.19 -2.81
CA ILE A 145 -9.60 10.62 -2.14
C ILE A 145 -10.62 11.74 -1.87
N PRO A 146 -11.91 11.57 -2.23
CA PRO A 146 -12.92 12.58 -1.92
C PRO A 146 -12.99 12.88 -0.42
N SER A 147 -12.93 14.17 -0.06
CA SER A 147 -12.96 14.60 1.35
C SER A 147 -14.35 14.56 2.00
N SER A 148 -15.40 14.46 1.17
CA SER A 148 -16.79 14.36 1.59
C SER A 148 -17.42 13.17 0.86
N PRO A 149 -17.16 11.93 1.31
CA PRO A 149 -17.70 10.74 0.69
C PRO A 149 -19.23 10.71 0.83
N ALA A 150 -19.90 10.18 -0.19
CA ALA A 150 -21.34 10.01 -0.22
C ALA A 150 -21.69 8.73 -0.96
N ALA A 151 -22.79 8.09 -0.55
CA ALA A 151 -23.33 6.91 -1.24
C ALA A 151 -23.53 7.21 -2.73
N LYS A 152 -23.02 6.33 -3.58
CA LYS A 152 -23.16 6.50 -5.03
C LYS A 152 -24.61 6.23 -5.43
N SER A 153 -25.20 7.13 -6.21
CA SER A 153 -26.48 6.87 -6.87
C SER A 153 -26.30 5.95 -8.07
N GLY A 154 -27.09 4.88 -8.16
CA GLY A 154 -27.07 3.94 -9.28
C GLY A 154 -26.07 2.80 -9.10
N ALA A 155 -25.48 2.33 -10.19
CA ALA A 155 -24.54 1.21 -10.16
C ALA A 155 -23.24 1.58 -9.44
N LEU A 156 -22.84 0.74 -8.47
CA LEU A 156 -21.57 0.85 -7.77
C LEU A 156 -20.39 0.63 -8.71
N VAL A 157 -19.22 1.16 -8.34
CA VAL A 157 -17.99 0.99 -9.12
C VAL A 157 -17.24 -0.23 -8.60
N GLY A 158 -16.92 -1.16 -9.50
CA GLY A 158 -16.19 -2.38 -9.15
C GLY A 158 -14.75 -2.09 -8.71
N THR A 159 -14.28 -2.80 -7.69
CA THR A 159 -12.91 -2.68 -7.16
C THR A 159 -11.85 -3.32 -8.06
N GLN A 160 -12.27 -4.11 -9.05
CA GLN A 160 -11.40 -4.87 -9.98
C GLN A 160 -11.14 -4.13 -11.31
N SER A 161 -11.48 -2.85 -11.42
CA SER A 161 -11.33 -2.04 -12.65
C SER A 161 -9.89 -1.52 -12.88
N GLY A 162 -8.87 -2.29 -12.52
CA GLY A 162 -7.46 -1.95 -12.79
C GLY A 162 -6.83 -0.91 -11.86
N TYR A 163 -7.37 -0.74 -10.64
CA TYR A 163 -6.78 0.14 -9.64
C TYR A 163 -5.42 -0.39 -9.17
N ALA A 164 -4.44 0.51 -9.01
CA ALA A 164 -3.15 0.17 -8.41
C ALA A 164 -3.26 -0.19 -6.91
N SER A 165 -4.32 0.28 -6.25
CA SER A 165 -4.69 0.03 -4.86
C SER A 165 -6.12 0.55 -4.64
N VAL A 166 -6.92 -0.08 -3.81
CA VAL A 166 -8.29 0.38 -3.50
C VAL A 166 -8.37 1.27 -2.25
N GLY A 167 -7.28 1.36 -1.50
CA GLY A 167 -7.17 2.25 -0.34
C GLY A 167 -5.76 2.37 0.18
N ILE A 168 -5.61 3.08 1.28
CA ILE A 168 -4.35 3.27 2.01
C ILE A 168 -4.58 3.02 3.50
N THR A 169 -3.71 2.23 4.13
CA THR A 169 -3.75 1.99 5.57
C THR A 169 -3.20 3.18 6.35
N VAL A 170 -3.46 3.21 7.66
CA VAL A 170 -2.94 4.25 8.56
C VAL A 170 -1.40 4.29 8.63
N ASN A 171 -0.71 3.20 8.31
CA ASN A 171 0.75 3.14 8.18
C ASN A 171 1.24 3.23 6.72
N GLY A 172 0.41 3.74 5.81
CA GLY A 172 0.80 4.08 4.45
C GLY A 172 0.87 2.93 3.46
N LEU A 173 0.31 1.76 3.78
CA LEU A 173 0.38 0.58 2.91
C LEU A 173 -0.86 0.47 2.02
N ALA A 174 -0.69 -0.14 0.85
CA ALA A 174 -1.75 -0.37 -0.11
C ALA A 174 -2.77 -1.37 0.43
N ILE A 175 -4.06 -1.01 0.29
CA ILE A 175 -5.17 -1.94 0.47
C ILE A 175 -5.56 -2.45 -0.91
N PHE A 176 -5.57 -3.77 -1.11
CA PHE A 176 -6.02 -4.41 -2.33
C PHE A 176 -7.45 -4.93 -2.19
N ASN A 177 -8.10 -5.15 -3.34
CA ASN A 177 -9.48 -5.63 -3.40
C ASN A 177 -9.60 -7.11 -3.02
N ASN A 178 -10.79 -7.69 -3.13
CA ASN A 178 -11.02 -9.10 -2.83
C ASN A 178 -10.65 -10.08 -3.96
N ALA A 179 -9.84 -9.67 -4.94
CA ALA A 179 -9.42 -10.52 -6.04
C ALA A 179 -7.94 -10.90 -5.92
N ALA A 180 -7.63 -12.10 -6.39
CA ALA A 180 -6.27 -12.56 -6.63
C ALA A 180 -5.78 -12.15 -8.03
N ALA A 181 -4.49 -12.38 -8.30
CA ALA A 181 -3.96 -12.33 -9.65
C ALA A 181 -4.73 -13.29 -10.59
N PRO A 182 -4.86 -12.97 -11.89
CA PRO A 182 -5.57 -13.82 -12.84
C PRO A 182 -5.03 -15.26 -12.86
N GLY A 183 -5.90 -16.23 -12.59
CA GLY A 183 -5.56 -17.66 -12.55
C GLY A 183 -5.38 -18.22 -11.14
N ASP A 184 -5.32 -17.38 -10.11
CA ASP A 184 -5.23 -17.78 -8.71
C ASP A 184 -6.54 -17.53 -7.94
N THR A 185 -6.59 -18.02 -6.70
CA THR A 185 -7.65 -17.69 -5.73
C THR A 185 -7.05 -16.92 -4.57
N LEU A 186 -7.82 -16.03 -3.95
CA LEU A 186 -7.29 -15.25 -2.83
C LEU A 186 -6.97 -16.14 -1.61
N ALA A 187 -7.71 -17.23 -1.42
CA ALA A 187 -7.37 -18.26 -0.43
C ALA A 187 -6.00 -18.92 -0.67
N THR A 188 -5.57 -19.08 -1.93
CA THR A 188 -4.22 -19.54 -2.27
C THR A 188 -3.18 -18.47 -1.97
N GLU A 189 -3.44 -17.23 -2.38
CA GLU A 189 -2.54 -16.09 -2.12
C GLU A 189 -2.33 -15.85 -0.63
N ALA A 190 -3.35 -16.05 0.19
CA ALA A 190 -3.27 -15.91 1.65
C ALA A 190 -2.20 -16.79 2.30
N GLN A 191 -1.82 -17.90 1.66
CA GLN A 191 -0.72 -18.77 2.13
C GLN A 191 0.66 -18.11 1.99
N THR A 192 0.72 -17.01 1.24
CA THR A 192 1.94 -16.22 1.02
C THR A 192 2.03 -14.97 1.88
N PHE A 193 1.02 -14.70 2.69
CA PHE A 193 1.07 -13.56 3.59
C PHE A 193 2.15 -13.73 4.65
N ASP A 194 2.81 -12.63 5.00
CA ASP A 194 3.71 -12.59 6.13
C ASP A 194 2.95 -12.58 7.46
N THR A 195 3.69 -12.52 8.58
CA THR A 195 3.13 -12.54 9.93
C THR A 195 2.13 -11.41 10.21
N PHE A 196 2.11 -10.36 9.38
CA PHE A 196 1.19 -9.23 9.50
C PHE A 196 0.13 -9.18 8.41
N ASN A 197 -0.12 -10.30 7.74
CA ASN A 197 -1.14 -10.48 6.69
C ASN A 197 -0.92 -9.60 5.44
N GLY A 198 0.33 -9.30 5.10
CA GLY A 198 0.64 -8.63 3.83
C GLY A 198 1.67 -9.38 3.00
N HIS A 199 1.76 -9.02 1.73
CA HIS A 199 2.76 -9.55 0.81
C HIS A 199 2.96 -8.59 -0.39
N PRO A 200 4.10 -8.68 -1.11
CA PRO A 200 4.31 -7.93 -2.33
C PRO A 200 3.86 -8.69 -3.58
N GLN A 201 3.32 -7.96 -4.55
CA GLN A 201 3.25 -8.44 -5.93
C GLN A 201 4.60 -8.30 -6.66
N SER A 202 4.68 -8.74 -7.92
CA SER A 202 5.93 -8.77 -8.70
C SER A 202 6.58 -7.41 -8.96
N SER A 203 5.82 -6.32 -8.92
CA SER A 203 6.32 -4.94 -8.98
C SER A 203 6.79 -4.39 -7.62
N GLY A 204 6.70 -5.19 -6.57
CA GLY A 204 7.13 -4.88 -5.21
C GLY A 204 6.16 -4.06 -4.38
N VAL A 205 4.94 -3.79 -4.87
CA VAL A 205 3.86 -3.19 -4.08
C VAL A 205 3.46 -4.17 -2.99
N TYR A 206 3.91 -3.93 -1.76
CA TYR A 206 3.42 -4.59 -0.56
C TYR A 206 1.99 -4.16 -0.26
N HIS A 207 1.09 -5.09 -0.01
CA HIS A 207 -0.33 -4.77 0.16
C HIS A 207 -1.02 -5.74 1.10
N HIS A 208 -2.22 -5.33 1.50
CA HIS A 208 -3.14 -6.09 2.33
C HIS A 208 -4.47 -6.28 1.60
N HIS A 209 -4.87 -7.55 1.43
CA HIS A 209 -6.26 -7.89 1.12
C HIS A 209 -7.09 -8.07 2.40
N SER A 210 -6.41 -8.47 3.47
CA SER A 210 -6.95 -8.86 4.78
C SER A 210 -6.51 -7.86 5.85
N GLN A 211 -6.95 -8.02 7.10
CA GLN A 211 -6.59 -7.07 8.16
C GLN A 211 -5.06 -7.04 8.41
N PRO A 212 -4.41 -5.86 8.46
CA PRO A 212 -3.01 -5.75 8.87
C PRO A 212 -2.91 -5.98 10.39
N LEU A 213 -2.27 -7.06 10.82
CA LEU A 213 -2.25 -7.47 12.24
C LEU A 213 -1.45 -6.51 13.15
N ASN A 214 -0.57 -5.69 12.58
CA ASN A 214 0.14 -4.63 13.28
C ASN A 214 -0.70 -3.35 13.45
N VAL A 215 -1.86 -3.26 12.79
CA VAL A 215 -2.78 -2.11 12.87
C VAL A 215 -4.02 -2.47 13.68
N THR A 216 -4.62 -3.62 13.37
CA THR A 216 -5.85 -4.09 14.04
C THR A 216 -5.77 -5.58 14.31
N ASN A 217 -6.30 -6.00 15.46
CA ASN A 217 -6.50 -7.40 15.79
C ASN A 217 -7.65 -7.52 16.77
N ASN A 218 -8.82 -7.95 16.28
CA ASN A 218 -10.03 -8.11 17.10
C ASN A 218 -10.39 -6.87 17.92
N ASN A 219 -10.28 -5.69 17.30
CA ASN A 219 -10.52 -4.37 17.91
C ASN A 219 -11.22 -3.42 16.91
N ALA A 220 -11.50 -2.19 17.34
CA ALA A 220 -12.13 -1.14 16.53
C ALA A 220 -11.13 -0.13 15.95
N ASN A 221 -9.87 -0.52 15.76
CA ASN A 221 -8.88 0.39 15.22
C ASN A 221 -9.21 0.77 13.78
N LEU A 222 -8.93 2.02 13.42
CA LEU A 222 -8.92 2.46 12.02
C LEU A 222 -7.82 1.73 11.27
N VAL A 223 -8.19 0.95 10.27
CA VAL A 223 -7.26 0.27 9.35
C VAL A 223 -6.73 1.26 8.32
N GLY A 224 -7.61 2.10 7.77
CA GLY A 224 -7.27 3.00 6.68
C GLY A 224 -8.48 3.70 6.07
N VAL A 225 -8.32 4.16 4.84
CA VAL A 225 -9.39 4.80 4.06
C VAL A 225 -9.36 4.27 2.63
N LEU A 226 -10.53 3.95 2.07
CA LEU A 226 -10.65 3.56 0.67
C LEU A 226 -10.71 4.77 -0.24
N ILE A 227 -10.43 4.58 -1.53
CA ILE A 227 -10.37 5.68 -2.48
C ILE A 227 -11.73 6.35 -2.74
N ASP A 228 -12.85 5.77 -2.28
CA ASP A 228 -14.17 6.41 -2.30
C ASP A 228 -14.43 7.32 -1.07
N GLY A 229 -13.47 7.39 -0.16
CA GLY A 229 -13.42 8.31 0.98
C GLY A 229 -13.98 7.77 2.29
N PHE A 230 -14.52 6.55 2.30
CA PHE A 230 -15.02 5.94 3.53
C PHE A 230 -13.90 5.22 4.32
N PRO A 231 -13.94 5.30 5.66
CA PRO A 231 -12.95 4.65 6.51
C PRO A 231 -13.14 3.13 6.54
N VAL A 232 -12.06 2.41 6.82
CA VAL A 232 -12.03 0.96 7.04
C VAL A 232 -11.62 0.70 8.48
N TYR A 233 -12.37 -0.11 9.20
CA TYR A 233 -12.09 -0.51 10.58
C TYR A 233 -11.78 -2.00 10.69
N GLY A 234 -11.28 -2.38 11.86
CA GLY A 234 -11.09 -3.77 12.26
C GLY A 234 -12.40 -4.55 12.40
N LEU A 235 -12.45 -5.48 13.35
CA LEU A 235 -13.66 -6.26 13.59
C LEU A 235 -14.74 -5.46 14.31
N HIS A 236 -14.45 -4.39 15.03
CA HIS A 236 -15.46 -3.72 15.87
C HIS A 236 -15.70 -2.28 15.45
N CYS A 237 -16.86 -1.72 15.79
CA CYS A 237 -17.21 -0.34 15.48
C CYS A 237 -16.68 0.64 16.54
N ASP A 238 -16.80 0.33 17.84
CA ASP A 238 -16.48 1.29 18.93
C ASP A 238 -15.81 0.72 20.20
N ASN A 239 -14.73 -0.03 20.01
CA ASN A 239 -13.81 -0.49 21.06
C ASN A 239 -14.43 -1.53 22.03
N GLY A 240 -15.42 -2.30 21.57
CA GLY A 240 -15.95 -3.44 22.32
C GLY A 240 -16.68 -3.04 23.59
N THR A 241 -17.29 -1.85 23.62
CA THR A 241 -18.12 -1.48 24.76
C THR A 241 -19.39 -2.33 24.70
N ALA A 242 -19.62 -3.15 25.73
CA ALA A 242 -20.68 -4.16 25.77
C ALA A 242 -22.13 -3.63 25.61
N GLY A 243 -22.32 -2.33 25.35
CA GLY A 243 -23.61 -1.67 25.24
C GLY A 243 -24.04 -1.29 23.82
N THR A 244 -23.16 -1.38 22.81
CA THR A 244 -23.48 -1.04 21.42
C THR A 244 -23.70 -2.33 20.62
N GLY A 245 -24.87 -2.45 20.00
CA GLY A 245 -25.28 -3.67 19.30
C GLY A 245 -24.52 -3.93 18.00
N ASP A 246 -23.52 -3.14 17.67
CA ASP A 246 -22.64 -3.17 16.50
C ASP A 246 -21.24 -3.76 16.81
N ASP A 247 -20.92 -3.98 18.09
CA ASP A 247 -19.63 -4.48 18.59
C ASP A 247 -19.50 -6.01 18.65
N ASN A 248 -20.46 -6.75 18.10
CA ASN A 248 -20.29 -8.19 17.87
C ASN A 248 -19.94 -8.42 16.41
N VAL A 249 -18.99 -9.33 16.18
CA VAL A 249 -18.46 -9.79 14.87
C VAL A 249 -19.30 -9.29 13.69
N PRO A 250 -18.78 -8.40 12.82
CA PRO A 250 -19.53 -7.81 11.73
C PRO A 250 -20.19 -8.92 10.91
N GLY A 251 -21.52 -8.91 10.86
CA GLY A 251 -22.33 -9.97 10.27
C GLY A 251 -22.90 -11.03 11.23
N THR A 252 -22.70 -10.93 12.55
CA THR A 252 -23.21 -11.91 13.54
C THR A 252 -24.23 -11.33 14.52
N VAL A 253 -24.02 -10.12 15.07
CA VAL A 253 -25.05 -9.39 15.83
C VAL A 253 -24.80 -7.88 15.67
N GLY A 254 -25.72 -7.17 15.02
CA GLY A 254 -25.61 -5.76 14.61
C GLY A 254 -26.23 -5.54 13.23
N PRO A 255 -26.33 -4.29 12.72
CA PRO A 255 -26.76 -4.10 11.34
C PRO A 255 -25.83 -4.90 10.44
N ALA A 256 -26.42 -5.87 9.72
CA ALA A 256 -25.68 -6.75 8.84
C ALA A 256 -24.83 -5.92 7.88
N LEU A 257 -23.59 -6.35 7.68
CA LEU A 257 -22.76 -5.78 6.64
C LEU A 257 -23.42 -5.99 5.28
N ASP A 258 -23.27 -5.00 4.41
CA ASP A 258 -23.61 -5.17 3.01
C ASP A 258 -22.61 -6.10 2.30
N ALA A 259 -22.90 -6.43 1.04
CA ALA A 259 -22.07 -7.33 0.24
C ALA A 259 -20.63 -6.81 -0.01
N ASN A 260 -20.35 -5.55 0.32
CA ASN A 260 -19.03 -4.93 0.18
C ASN A 260 -18.33 -4.70 1.52
N HIS A 261 -18.86 -5.30 2.58
CA HIS A 261 -18.33 -5.30 3.94
C HIS A 261 -18.55 -4.01 4.72
N GLY A 262 -19.52 -3.19 4.31
CA GLY A 262 -19.79 -1.94 5.01
C GLY A 262 -21.20 -1.83 5.56
N HIS A 263 -21.38 -0.86 6.46
CA HIS A 263 -22.66 -0.45 7.02
C HIS A 263 -22.55 0.97 7.58
N THR A 264 -23.66 1.53 8.07
CA THR A 264 -23.67 2.83 8.74
C THR A 264 -23.94 2.66 10.23
N ALA A 265 -22.95 3.01 11.04
CA ALA A 265 -23.04 3.02 12.50
C ALA A 265 -22.07 4.08 13.08
N ALA A 266 -22.18 4.35 14.38
CA ALA A 266 -21.21 5.17 15.10
C ALA A 266 -19.86 4.44 15.18
N THR A 267 -18.76 5.18 15.22
CA THR A 267 -17.41 4.62 15.38
C THR A 267 -16.61 5.45 16.37
N VAL A 268 -15.47 4.93 16.80
CA VAL A 268 -14.52 5.65 17.68
C VAL A 268 -14.19 7.06 17.17
N LEU A 269 -14.06 7.24 15.84
CA LEU A 269 -13.69 8.53 15.24
C LEU A 269 -14.90 9.32 14.71
N PHE A 270 -16.05 8.67 14.51
CA PHE A 270 -17.27 9.27 13.99
C PHE A 270 -18.47 8.92 14.88
N PRO A 271 -18.62 9.55 16.06
CA PRO A 271 -19.70 9.24 17.01
C PRO A 271 -21.09 9.60 16.48
N GLY A 272 -21.19 10.48 15.48
CA GLY A 272 -22.44 10.80 14.79
C GLY A 272 -22.88 9.77 13.74
N GLY A 273 -22.07 8.73 13.50
CA GLY A 273 -22.31 7.73 12.49
C GLY A 273 -21.78 8.09 11.11
N ILE A 274 -21.22 7.11 10.41
CA ILE A 274 -20.79 7.21 9.02
C ILE A 274 -20.90 5.83 8.37
N TYR A 275 -21.09 5.76 7.05
CA TYR A 275 -20.83 4.51 6.34
C TYR A 275 -19.35 4.17 6.44
N HIS A 276 -19.02 2.92 6.72
CA HIS A 276 -17.64 2.46 6.83
C HIS A 276 -17.54 0.97 6.54
N TYR A 277 -16.32 0.53 6.21
CA TYR A 277 -15.99 -0.84 5.88
C TYR A 277 -15.37 -1.58 7.06
N HIS A 278 -15.47 -2.90 7.04
CA HIS A 278 -14.86 -3.79 8.01
C HIS A 278 -14.06 -4.91 7.37
N PHE A 279 -13.10 -5.40 8.14
CA PHE A 279 -12.59 -6.74 7.95
C PHE A 279 -13.72 -7.77 8.17
N ALA A 280 -14.11 -8.48 7.11
CA ALA A 280 -15.25 -9.39 7.16
C ALA A 280 -15.08 -10.60 6.23
N SER A 281 -15.83 -11.66 6.50
CA SER A 281 -15.83 -12.88 5.68
C SER A 281 -16.31 -12.59 4.26
N ASP A 282 -15.48 -12.91 3.27
CA ASP A 282 -15.82 -12.79 1.86
C ASP A 282 -16.02 -14.18 1.24
N ALA A 283 -17.27 -14.50 0.90
CA ALA A 283 -17.59 -15.78 0.27
C ALA A 283 -16.99 -15.92 -1.14
N THR A 284 -16.77 -14.82 -1.86
CA THR A 284 -16.17 -14.82 -3.20
C THR A 284 -14.66 -15.03 -3.16
N ALA A 285 -14.02 -14.58 -2.08
CA ALA A 285 -12.58 -14.72 -1.88
C ALA A 285 -12.18 -15.98 -1.09
N GLY A 286 -13.10 -16.53 -0.30
CA GLY A 286 -12.87 -17.69 0.58
C GLY A 286 -12.04 -17.37 1.82
N ILE A 287 -11.79 -16.10 2.09
CA ILE A 287 -11.09 -15.57 3.27
C ILE A 287 -11.79 -14.30 3.74
N ASN A 288 -11.38 -13.76 4.89
CA ASN A 288 -11.82 -12.42 5.28
C ASN A 288 -11.01 -11.33 4.54
N THR A 289 -11.68 -10.30 4.03
CA THR A 289 -11.08 -9.17 3.30
C THR A 289 -11.57 -7.82 3.82
N LEU A 290 -10.88 -6.74 3.45
CA LEU A 290 -11.16 -5.37 3.89
C LEU A 290 -12.23 -4.64 3.05
N ILE A 291 -12.57 -5.19 1.88
CA ILE A 291 -13.64 -4.71 1.01
C ILE A 291 -14.07 -5.87 0.10
N GLY A 292 -15.36 -5.92 -0.24
CA GLY A 292 -15.88 -6.81 -1.27
C GLY A 292 -15.62 -6.30 -2.70
N SER A 293 -16.61 -6.50 -3.57
CA SER A 293 -16.44 -6.31 -5.02
C SER A 293 -16.66 -4.88 -5.52
N SER A 294 -17.19 -3.96 -4.70
CA SER A 294 -17.53 -2.61 -5.14
C SER A 294 -17.41 -1.54 -4.07
N PHE A 295 -17.07 -0.32 -4.48
CA PHE A 295 -17.09 0.87 -3.63
C PHE A 295 -18.52 1.32 -3.36
N HIS A 296 -18.77 1.85 -2.16
CA HIS A 296 -20.06 2.39 -1.75
C HIS A 296 -20.21 3.81 -2.29
N GLY A 297 -19.13 4.58 -2.28
CA GLY A 297 -19.06 5.91 -2.84
C GLY A 297 -18.60 5.94 -4.30
N THR A 298 -18.32 7.16 -4.77
CA THR A 298 -17.61 7.33 -6.04
C THR A 298 -16.11 7.34 -5.75
N PRO A 299 -15.33 6.35 -6.24
CA PRO A 299 -13.90 6.32 -6.02
C PRO A 299 -13.23 7.53 -6.67
N GLY A 300 -12.26 8.08 -5.97
CA GLY A 300 -11.26 8.99 -6.53
C GLY A 300 -10.24 8.24 -7.38
N THR A 301 -8.98 8.68 -7.34
CA THR A 301 -7.93 8.12 -8.18
C THR A 301 -6.76 7.61 -7.38
N VAL A 302 -6.08 6.62 -7.94
CA VAL A 302 -4.78 6.15 -7.47
C VAL A 302 -3.83 6.03 -8.66
N SER A 303 -2.59 6.43 -8.48
CA SER A 303 -1.51 6.17 -9.43
C SER A 303 -0.27 5.67 -8.70
N ASN A 304 0.58 4.92 -9.40
CA ASN A 304 1.88 4.47 -8.95
C ASN A 304 2.88 4.56 -10.10
#